data_AF-A0A349DIS5-F1
#
_entry.id   AF-A0A349DIS5-F1
#
_cell.length_a   1.000
_cell.length_b   1.000
_cell.length_c   1.000
_cell.angle_alpha   90.00
_cell.angle_beta   90.00
_cell.angle_gamma   90.00
#
_symmetry.space_group_name_H-M   'P 1'
#
loop_
_entity.id
_entity.type
_entity.pdbx_description
1 polymer ?
#
loop_
_entity_poly.entity_id
_entity_poly.type
_entity_poly.pdbx_seq_one_letter_code
_entity_poly.pdbx_strand_id
1 'polypeptide(L)'
;MDIIIPENGILSKSQAGAFKRMLIKAKIQENLHKLFKKLGLKTYKGFSLDNIRVPDSKISKMAVERVRDESNEMLFNHCFRSFYWSAGFSLSEGLPVDEELLFVSSILHDIGLTDKHNHVCSAQCFASYGGAYAEDFLIQNEFDHQRAKLARNIIALHLNPLVDKNIHGSEAYCLSKGVIMDVIGANLFQLEKSFLQGVIRKYNRRHFIDEITRTMEEFNHKKNTRAALLYNMGFDKLARKNALEKLN
;
A
#
# COMPACT_ATOMS: atom_id res chain seq x y z
N MET A 1 -19.08 4.57 -3.85
CA MET A 1 -19.52 4.93 -2.50
C MET A 1 -18.33 4.68 -1.62
N ASP A 2 -17.56 5.73 -1.40
CA ASP A 2 -16.39 5.69 -0.55
C ASP A 2 -16.80 5.38 0.88
N ILE A 3 -15.84 4.83 1.61
CA ILE A 3 -16.01 4.54 3.02
C ILE A 3 -15.29 5.64 3.77
N ILE A 4 -16.04 6.45 4.50
CA ILE A 4 -15.47 7.33 5.52
C ILE A 4 -14.91 6.42 6.61
N ILE A 5 -13.59 6.40 6.77
CA ILE A 5 -12.92 5.56 7.76
C ILE A 5 -13.00 6.29 9.11
N PRO A 6 -13.56 5.67 10.16
CA PRO A 6 -13.51 6.22 11.52
C PRO A 6 -12.07 6.42 11.98
N GLU A 7 -11.82 7.33 12.92
CA GLU A 7 -10.45 7.62 13.36
C GLU A 7 -9.68 6.40 13.89
N ASN A 8 -10.34 5.53 14.66
CA ASN A 8 -9.77 4.26 15.12
C ASN A 8 -9.79 3.14 14.05
N GLY A 9 -10.35 3.41 12.87
CA GLY A 9 -10.49 2.47 11.76
C GLY A 9 -11.36 1.23 12.03
N ILE A 10 -12.17 1.22 13.09
CA ILE A 10 -13.13 0.15 13.37
C ILE A 10 -14.42 0.45 12.61
N LEU A 11 -14.74 -0.36 11.62
CA LEU A 11 -15.90 -0.14 10.76
C LEU A 11 -17.21 -0.54 11.47
N SER A 12 -18.25 0.27 11.28
CA SER A 12 -19.63 -0.12 11.57
C SER A 12 -20.08 -1.27 10.66
N LYS A 13 -21.23 -1.90 10.95
CA LYS A 13 -21.78 -2.98 10.12
C LYS A 13 -22.01 -2.53 8.67
N SER A 14 -22.51 -1.31 8.46
CA SER A 14 -22.77 -0.79 7.12
C SER A 14 -21.46 -0.50 6.36
N GLN A 15 -20.47 0.08 7.03
CA GLN A 15 -19.13 0.34 6.47
C GLN A 15 -18.41 -0.97 6.13
N ALA A 16 -18.46 -1.98 7.01
CA ALA A 16 -17.90 -3.31 6.72
C ALA A 16 -18.57 -3.96 5.51
N GLY A 17 -19.91 -3.84 5.39
CA GLY A 17 -20.64 -4.28 4.20
C GLY A 17 -20.23 -3.54 2.92
N ALA A 18 -19.98 -2.24 3.01
CA ALA A 18 -19.46 -1.45 1.89
C ALA A 18 -18.05 -1.90 1.50
N PHE A 19 -17.17 -2.17 2.47
CA PHE A 19 -15.80 -2.64 2.23
C PHE A 19 -15.78 -3.97 1.48
N LYS A 20 -16.64 -4.91 1.88
CA LYS A 20 -16.82 -6.20 1.18
C LYS A 20 -17.28 -6.01 -0.27
N ARG A 21 -18.20 -5.07 -0.52
CA ARG A 21 -18.62 -4.73 -1.90
C ARG A 21 -17.48 -4.11 -2.70
N MET A 22 -16.62 -3.30 -2.07
CA MET A 22 -15.44 -2.75 -2.74
C MET A 22 -14.47 -3.85 -3.18
N LEU A 23 -14.25 -4.89 -2.36
CA LEU A 23 -13.41 -6.04 -2.75
C LEU A 23 -13.93 -6.75 -4.01
N ILE A 24 -15.24 -6.99 -4.07
CA ILE A 24 -15.88 -7.62 -5.24
C ILE A 24 -15.72 -6.72 -6.47
N LYS A 25 -16.00 -5.42 -6.33
CA LYS A 25 -15.83 -4.44 -7.42
C LYS A 25 -14.38 -4.37 -7.90
N ALA A 26 -13.42 -4.36 -6.99
CA ALA A 26 -11.99 -4.34 -7.30
C ALA A 26 -11.63 -5.53 -8.20
N LYS A 27 -12.12 -6.73 -7.86
CA LYS A 27 -11.82 -7.93 -8.62
C LYS A 27 -12.46 -7.92 -10.02
N ILE A 28 -13.71 -7.46 -10.12
CA ILE A 28 -14.39 -7.28 -11.40
C ILE A 28 -13.63 -6.29 -12.27
N GLN A 29 -13.27 -5.12 -11.72
CA GLN A 29 -12.53 -4.08 -12.43
C GLN A 29 -11.16 -4.55 -12.89
N GLU A 30 -10.42 -5.29 -12.04
CA GLU A 30 -9.15 -5.90 -12.42
C GLU A 30 -9.30 -6.86 -13.61
N ASN A 31 -10.27 -7.77 -13.55
CA ASN A 31 -10.51 -8.74 -14.62
C ASN A 31 -10.92 -8.07 -15.94
N LEU A 32 -11.77 -7.04 -15.87
CA LEU A 32 -12.16 -6.23 -17.04
C LEU A 32 -10.95 -5.51 -17.64
N HIS A 33 -10.13 -4.86 -16.82
CA HIS A 33 -8.91 -4.19 -17.30
C HIS A 33 -7.91 -5.17 -17.91
N LYS A 34 -7.80 -6.38 -17.35
CA LYS A 34 -6.94 -7.44 -17.91
C LYS A 34 -7.46 -7.90 -19.27
N LEU A 35 -8.77 -8.05 -19.42
CA LEU A 35 -9.41 -8.38 -20.70
C LEU A 35 -9.21 -7.26 -21.72
N PHE A 36 -9.46 -6.00 -21.34
CA PHE A 36 -9.26 -4.86 -22.23
C PHE A 36 -7.80 -4.70 -22.67
N LYS A 37 -6.82 -4.97 -21.79
CA LYS A 37 -5.41 -5.03 -22.20
C LYS A 37 -5.18 -6.14 -23.23
N LYS A 38 -5.68 -7.35 -22.98
CA LYS A 38 -5.53 -8.50 -23.89
C LYS A 38 -6.15 -8.23 -25.27
N LEU A 39 -7.26 -7.49 -25.32
CA LEU A 39 -7.95 -7.12 -26.55
C LEU A 39 -7.38 -5.84 -27.21
N GLY A 40 -6.36 -5.19 -26.63
CA GLY A 40 -5.81 -3.94 -27.15
C GLY A 40 -6.69 -2.71 -26.92
N LEU A 41 -7.81 -2.82 -26.19
CA LEU A 41 -8.74 -1.73 -25.88
C LEU A 41 -8.23 -0.80 -24.78
N LYS A 42 -7.23 -1.25 -24.02
CA LYS A 42 -6.57 -0.44 -22.98
C LYS A 42 -5.07 -0.67 -23.03
N THR A 43 -4.33 0.41 -23.23
CA THR A 43 -2.87 0.42 -23.19
C THR A 43 -2.37 1.07 -21.91
N TYR A 44 -1.12 0.77 -21.58
CA TYR A 44 -0.40 1.31 -20.44
C TYR A 44 0.91 1.89 -20.97
N LYS A 45 1.35 3.03 -20.43
CA LYS A 45 2.57 3.67 -20.88
C LYS A 45 3.78 2.82 -20.49
N GLY A 46 4.71 2.65 -21.42
CA GLY A 46 5.99 2.01 -21.15
C GLY A 46 6.89 2.94 -20.32
N PHE A 47 7.62 2.36 -19.37
CA PHE A 47 8.61 3.04 -18.55
C PHE A 47 9.66 2.02 -18.08
N SER A 48 10.72 2.52 -17.46
CA SER A 48 11.82 1.73 -16.90
C SER A 48 12.06 2.10 -15.44
N LEU A 49 12.87 1.31 -14.74
CA LEU A 49 13.22 1.57 -13.35
C LEU A 49 13.90 2.95 -13.17
N ASP A 50 14.69 3.39 -14.15
CA ASP A 50 15.44 4.65 -14.11
C ASP A 50 14.53 5.90 -14.20
N ASN A 51 13.26 5.71 -14.59
CA ASN A 51 12.26 6.78 -14.56
C ASN A 51 11.76 7.10 -13.15
N ILE A 52 12.05 6.25 -12.16
CA ILE A 52 11.62 6.44 -10.77
C ILE A 52 12.83 6.86 -9.94
N ARG A 53 12.79 8.08 -9.43
CA ARG A 53 13.81 8.60 -8.51
C ARG A 53 13.34 8.41 -7.08
N VAL A 54 14.24 7.94 -6.21
CA VAL A 54 14.01 7.96 -4.77
C VAL A 54 14.29 9.38 -4.29
N PRO A 55 13.32 10.08 -3.69
CA PRO A 55 13.55 11.41 -3.13
C PRO A 55 14.66 11.39 -2.07
N ASP A 56 15.55 12.37 -2.12
CA ASP A 56 16.74 12.47 -1.27
C ASP A 56 16.67 13.66 -0.28
N SER A 57 15.50 14.25 -0.15
CA SER A 57 15.21 15.30 0.83
C SER A 57 15.46 14.82 2.26
N LYS A 58 15.63 15.79 3.17
CA LYS A 58 15.83 15.52 4.61
C LYS A 58 14.75 14.59 5.15
N ILE A 59 13.47 14.91 4.93
CA ILE A 59 12.36 14.13 5.46
C ILE A 59 12.29 12.71 4.87
N SER A 60 12.66 12.55 3.59
CA SER A 60 12.71 11.24 2.93
C SER A 60 13.76 10.33 3.56
N LYS A 61 14.95 10.86 3.84
CA LYS A 61 16.01 10.13 4.55
C LYS A 61 15.58 9.75 5.96
N MET A 62 14.97 10.69 6.69
CA MET A 62 14.48 10.44 8.04
C MET A 62 13.37 9.38 8.09
N ALA A 63 12.45 9.36 7.11
CA ALA A 63 11.42 8.32 7.01
C ALA A 63 12.05 6.93 6.78
N VAL A 64 13.08 6.85 5.93
CA VAL A 64 13.82 5.60 5.69
C VAL A 64 14.56 5.14 6.94
N GLU A 65 15.22 6.04 7.65
CA GLU A 65 15.89 5.75 8.94
C GLU A 65 14.87 5.24 9.96
N ARG A 66 13.73 5.94 10.12
CA ARG A 66 12.67 5.52 11.05
C ARG A 66 12.19 4.10 10.78
N VAL A 67 11.91 3.75 9.52
CA VAL A 67 11.44 2.41 9.18
C VAL A 67 12.57 1.39 9.33
N ARG A 68 13.81 1.74 8.98
CA ARG A 68 14.97 0.85 9.20
C ARG A 68 15.18 0.49 10.67
N ASP A 69 14.95 1.45 11.57
CA ASP A 69 15.16 1.27 13.01
C ASP A 69 14.04 0.47 13.69
N GLU A 70 12.85 0.43 13.10
CA GLU A 70 11.65 -0.14 13.73
C GLU A 70 11.11 -1.39 13.05
N SER A 71 11.48 -1.61 11.79
CA SER A 71 10.99 -2.73 10.98
C SER A 71 12.06 -3.80 10.80
N ASN A 72 11.63 -5.03 10.56
CA ASN A 72 12.53 -6.07 10.10
C ASN A 72 12.84 -5.90 8.59
N GLU A 73 13.82 -6.65 8.08
CA GLU A 73 14.24 -6.55 6.67
C GLU A 73 13.09 -6.79 5.67
N MET A 74 12.20 -7.73 6.00
CA MET A 74 11.04 -8.06 5.17
C MET A 74 10.12 -6.86 5.00
N LEU A 75 9.75 -6.19 6.10
CA LEU A 75 8.83 -5.07 6.09
C LEU A 75 9.49 -3.81 5.50
N PHE A 76 10.79 -3.60 5.76
CA PHE A 76 11.57 -2.57 5.09
C PHE A 76 11.54 -2.74 3.56
N ASN A 77 11.81 -3.95 3.07
CA ASN A 77 11.76 -4.25 1.64
C ASN A 77 10.34 -4.10 1.08
N HIS A 78 9.30 -4.49 1.83
CA HIS A 78 7.91 -4.26 1.46
C HIS A 78 7.59 -2.78 1.25
N CYS A 79 7.98 -1.92 2.19
CA CYS A 79 7.74 -0.48 2.09
C CYS A 79 8.40 0.13 0.84
N PHE A 80 9.63 -0.27 0.54
CA PHE A 80 10.31 0.15 -0.69
C PHE A 80 9.64 -0.41 -1.95
N ARG A 81 9.30 -1.70 -1.99
CA ARG A 81 8.57 -2.27 -3.13
C ARG A 81 7.25 -1.55 -3.37
N SER A 82 6.47 -1.31 -2.30
CA SER A 82 5.23 -0.54 -2.35
C SER A 82 5.43 0.83 -2.96
N PHE A 83 6.51 1.56 -2.62
CA PHE A 83 6.87 2.82 -3.30
C PHE A 83 7.07 2.63 -4.81
N TYR A 84 7.94 1.69 -5.23
CA TYR A 84 8.23 1.48 -6.66
C TYR A 84 6.98 1.05 -7.43
N TRP A 85 6.16 0.17 -6.89
CA TRP A 85 4.89 -0.23 -7.53
C TRP A 85 3.95 0.95 -7.70
N SER A 86 3.84 1.79 -6.68
CA SER A 86 2.97 2.97 -6.70
C SER A 86 3.42 3.99 -7.74
N ALA A 87 4.71 4.31 -7.76
CA ALA A 87 5.31 5.18 -8.78
C ALA A 87 5.18 4.56 -10.18
N GLY A 88 5.34 3.23 -10.30
CA GLY A 88 5.10 2.49 -11.55
C GLY A 88 3.66 2.62 -12.05
N PHE A 89 2.66 2.55 -11.17
CA PHE A 89 1.26 2.80 -11.55
C PHE A 89 1.01 4.25 -11.98
N SER A 90 1.64 5.22 -11.32
CA SER A 90 1.57 6.62 -11.73
C SER A 90 2.12 6.80 -13.14
N LEU A 91 3.31 6.26 -13.45
CA LEU A 91 3.92 6.34 -14.78
C LEU A 91 3.10 5.60 -15.84
N SER A 92 2.70 4.36 -15.54
CA SER A 92 1.90 3.48 -16.42
C SER A 92 0.58 4.12 -16.86
N GLU A 93 -0.07 4.86 -15.96
CA GLU A 93 -1.35 5.52 -16.22
C GLU A 93 -1.22 7.02 -16.53
N GLY A 94 0.00 7.59 -16.47
CA GLY A 94 0.24 9.01 -16.67
C GLY A 94 -0.42 9.91 -15.62
N LEU A 95 -0.42 9.48 -14.36
CA LEU A 95 -1.02 10.20 -13.23
C LEU A 95 0.02 11.12 -12.59
N PRO A 96 -0.26 12.42 -12.42
CA PRO A 96 0.62 13.31 -11.67
C PRO A 96 0.60 12.92 -10.19
N VAL A 97 1.78 12.89 -9.57
CA VAL A 97 1.98 12.66 -8.14
C VAL A 97 3.04 13.61 -7.61
N ASP A 98 2.89 14.06 -6.37
CA ASP A 98 4.01 14.58 -5.58
C ASP A 98 4.90 13.40 -5.17
N GLU A 99 6.10 13.32 -5.79
CA GLU A 99 7.02 12.19 -5.61
C GLU A 99 7.48 12.04 -4.15
N GLU A 100 7.72 13.15 -3.45
CA GLU A 100 8.15 13.14 -2.04
C GLU A 100 7.00 12.69 -1.14
N LEU A 101 5.78 13.20 -1.36
CA LEU A 101 4.59 12.78 -0.60
C LEU A 101 4.28 11.29 -0.82
N LEU A 102 4.33 10.82 -2.06
CA LEU A 102 4.15 9.41 -2.38
C LEU A 102 5.24 8.56 -1.71
N PHE A 103 6.49 9.01 -1.74
CA PHE A 103 7.61 8.30 -1.14
C PHE A 103 7.45 8.18 0.38
N VAL A 104 7.33 9.29 1.11
CA VAL A 104 7.21 9.25 2.58
C VAL A 104 5.99 8.46 3.03
N SER A 105 4.86 8.59 2.31
CA SER A 105 3.65 7.82 2.61
C SER A 105 3.87 6.32 2.40
N SER A 106 4.54 5.93 1.30
CA SER A 106 4.85 4.53 1.00
C SER A 106 5.83 3.93 2.01
N ILE A 107 6.83 4.69 2.41
CA ILE A 107 7.83 4.23 3.38
C ILE A 107 7.18 4.01 4.75
N LEU A 108 6.31 4.92 5.20
CA LEU A 108 5.72 4.87 6.54
C LEU A 108 4.42 4.05 6.66
N HIS A 109 3.85 3.54 5.56
CA HIS A 109 2.46 3.06 5.55
C HIS A 109 2.15 1.93 6.55
N ASP A 110 3.13 1.07 6.79
CA ASP A 110 3.02 -0.10 7.68
C ASP A 110 3.75 0.08 9.01
N ILE A 111 4.11 1.31 9.40
CA ILE A 111 4.79 1.58 10.68
C ILE A 111 3.99 1.04 11.88
N GLY A 112 2.65 1.00 11.77
CA GLY A 112 1.74 0.44 12.77
C GLY A 112 1.85 -1.08 12.96
N LEU A 113 2.57 -1.80 12.10
CA LEU A 113 2.85 -3.24 12.21
C LEU A 113 4.21 -3.54 12.85
N THR A 114 5.05 -2.55 13.08
CA THR A 114 6.37 -2.78 13.71
C THR A 114 6.22 -3.27 15.16
N ASP A 115 7.26 -3.91 15.70
CA ASP A 115 7.21 -4.45 17.07
C ASP A 115 6.93 -3.37 18.13
N LYS A 116 7.37 -2.13 17.89
CA LYS A 116 7.07 -0.99 18.77
C LYS A 116 5.59 -0.61 18.76
N HIS A 117 4.87 -0.86 17.67
CA HIS A 117 3.53 -0.33 17.43
C HIS A 117 2.44 -1.41 17.33
N ASN A 118 2.78 -2.69 17.14
CA ASN A 118 1.83 -3.76 16.88
C ASN A 118 0.79 -3.98 18.00
N HIS A 119 1.07 -3.54 19.23
CA HIS A 119 0.14 -3.58 20.36
C HIS A 119 -1.19 -2.88 20.07
N VAL A 120 -1.18 -1.87 19.18
CA VAL A 120 -2.38 -1.11 18.78
C VAL A 120 -3.36 -1.94 17.95
N CYS A 121 -2.89 -2.99 17.26
CA CYS A 121 -3.71 -3.84 16.39
C CYS A 121 -4.89 -4.46 17.14
N SER A 122 -4.73 -4.76 18.42
CA SER A 122 -5.78 -5.30 19.29
C SER A 122 -6.88 -4.30 19.66
N ALA A 123 -6.63 -3.00 19.51
CA ALA A 123 -7.52 -1.93 19.92
C ALA A 123 -8.09 -1.12 18.74
N GLN A 124 -7.34 -0.99 17.64
CA GLN A 124 -7.69 -0.16 16.49
C GLN A 124 -7.03 -0.66 15.20
N CYS A 125 -7.35 -0.02 14.06
CA CYS A 125 -6.74 -0.36 12.77
C CYS A 125 -5.31 0.18 12.68
N PHE A 126 -4.33 -0.70 12.47
CA PHE A 126 -2.92 -0.31 12.35
C PHE A 126 -2.68 0.74 11.25
N ALA A 127 -3.40 0.68 10.13
CA ALA A 127 -3.27 1.66 9.04
C ALA A 127 -3.77 3.06 9.45
N SER A 128 -4.80 3.13 10.30
CA SER A 128 -5.34 4.42 10.78
C SER A 128 -4.42 5.02 11.85
N TYR A 129 -3.92 4.18 12.75
CA TYR A 129 -2.88 4.55 13.71
C TYR A 129 -1.58 5.00 13.00
N GLY A 130 -1.08 4.21 12.06
CA GLY A 130 0.15 4.50 11.31
C GLY A 130 0.05 5.80 10.50
N GLY A 131 -1.14 6.11 9.96
CA GLY A 131 -1.39 7.39 9.32
C GLY A 131 -1.28 8.56 10.30
N ALA A 132 -1.88 8.46 11.49
CA ALA A 132 -1.76 9.50 12.52
C ALA A 132 -0.32 9.67 13.02
N TYR A 133 0.36 8.56 13.28
CA TYR A 133 1.78 8.56 13.64
C TYR A 133 2.65 9.22 12.57
N ALA A 134 2.40 8.93 11.29
CA ALA A 134 3.15 9.51 10.19
C ALA A 134 2.92 11.02 10.08
N GLU A 135 1.68 11.51 10.26
CA GLU A 135 1.41 12.95 10.32
C GLU A 135 2.22 13.63 11.43
N ASP A 136 2.18 13.08 12.64
CA ASP A 136 2.95 13.62 13.77
C ASP A 136 4.46 13.60 13.50
N PHE A 137 4.98 12.48 13.00
CA PHE A 137 6.39 12.34 12.61
C PHE A 137 6.79 13.37 11.55
N LEU A 138 5.97 13.57 10.51
CA LEU A 138 6.27 14.51 9.44
C LEU A 138 6.26 15.96 9.95
N ILE A 139 5.25 16.34 10.76
CA ILE A 139 5.15 17.68 11.35
C ILE A 139 6.33 17.97 12.28
N GLN A 140 6.69 17.02 13.15
CA GLN A 140 7.82 17.16 14.07
C GLN A 140 9.16 17.35 13.35
N ASN A 141 9.26 16.89 12.10
CA ASN A 141 10.44 17.01 11.26
C ASN A 141 10.29 18.06 10.15
N GLU A 142 9.49 19.10 10.44
CA GLU A 142 9.37 20.33 9.64
C GLU A 142 8.78 20.11 8.23
N PHE A 143 8.02 19.03 8.04
CA PHE A 143 7.24 18.84 6.82
C PHE A 143 6.02 19.77 6.80
N ASP A 144 5.55 20.13 5.60
CA ASP A 144 4.36 20.96 5.47
C ASP A 144 3.15 20.28 6.12
N HIS A 145 2.40 21.03 6.94
CA HIS A 145 1.28 20.50 7.72
C HIS A 145 0.15 19.94 6.84
N GLN A 146 -0.15 20.58 5.70
CA GLN A 146 -1.20 20.08 4.81
C GLN A 146 -0.75 18.80 4.11
N ARG A 147 0.51 18.73 3.66
CA ARG A 147 1.10 17.51 3.09
C ARG A 147 1.20 16.38 4.13
N ALA A 148 1.50 16.67 5.39
CA ALA A 148 1.49 15.68 6.47
C ALA A 148 0.09 15.09 6.71
N LYS A 149 -0.94 15.94 6.70
CA LYS A 149 -2.34 15.51 6.79
C LYS A 149 -2.78 14.68 5.57
N LEU A 150 -2.29 15.02 4.38
CA LEU A 150 -2.48 14.19 3.18
C LEU A 150 -1.81 12.83 3.33
N ALA A 151 -0.56 12.78 3.84
CA ALA A 151 0.15 11.53 4.10
C ALA A 151 -0.62 10.62 5.07
N ARG A 152 -1.20 11.18 6.15
CA ARG A 152 -2.09 10.44 7.04
C ARG A 152 -3.24 9.79 6.30
N ASN A 153 -3.92 10.54 5.43
CA ASN A 153 -5.05 10.01 4.66
C ASN A 153 -4.63 8.94 3.65
N ILE A 154 -3.52 9.17 2.93
CA ILE A 154 -2.94 8.23 1.97
C ILE A 154 -2.61 6.91 2.67
N ILE A 155 -1.90 6.97 3.79
CA ILE A 155 -1.55 5.80 4.62
C ILE A 155 -2.83 5.17 5.16
N ALA A 156 -3.76 5.94 5.73
CA ALA A 156 -4.99 5.37 6.25
C ALA A 156 -5.78 4.63 5.16
N LEU A 157 -5.71 5.03 3.89
CA LEU A 157 -6.44 4.41 2.77
C LEU A 157 -5.74 3.19 2.14
N HIS A 158 -4.50 2.86 2.48
CA HIS A 158 -3.72 1.87 1.72
C HIS A 158 -4.35 0.46 1.69
N LEU A 159 -5.13 0.07 2.72
CA LEU A 159 -5.87 -1.20 2.76
C LEU A 159 -7.18 -1.19 1.96
N ASN A 160 -7.61 -0.04 1.44
CA ASN A 160 -8.82 0.02 0.62
C ASN A 160 -8.56 -0.62 -0.74
N PRO A 161 -9.37 -1.58 -1.19
CA PRO A 161 -9.14 -2.28 -2.46
C PRO A 161 -9.45 -1.42 -3.70
N LEU A 162 -10.18 -0.32 -3.49
CA LEU A 162 -10.46 0.70 -4.48
C LEU A 162 -10.36 2.06 -3.80
N VAL A 163 -9.63 2.97 -4.42
CA VAL A 163 -9.52 4.37 -4.04
C VAL A 163 -9.86 5.20 -5.27
N ASP A 164 -10.70 6.22 -5.14
CA ASP A 164 -10.98 7.13 -6.26
C ASP A 164 -9.91 8.24 -6.29
N LYS A 165 -9.11 8.26 -7.35
CA LYS A 165 -8.05 9.26 -7.55
C LYS A 165 -8.57 10.69 -7.68
N ASN A 166 -9.82 10.89 -8.11
CA ASN A 166 -10.41 12.23 -8.23
C ASN A 166 -10.87 12.77 -6.87
N ILE A 167 -11.05 11.90 -5.88
CA ILE A 167 -11.51 12.26 -4.52
C ILE A 167 -10.32 12.29 -3.55
N HIS A 168 -9.42 11.31 -3.65
CA HIS A 168 -8.34 11.10 -2.68
C HIS A 168 -6.93 11.41 -3.24
N GLY A 169 -6.84 11.83 -4.50
CA GLY A 169 -5.56 12.10 -5.16
C GLY A 169 -4.91 10.86 -5.77
N SER A 170 -3.97 11.09 -6.69
CA SER A 170 -3.22 10.04 -7.37
C SER A 170 -2.33 9.26 -6.41
N GLU A 171 -1.80 9.91 -5.36
CA GLU A 171 -0.90 9.30 -4.38
C GLU A 171 -1.62 8.19 -3.59
N ALA A 172 -2.82 8.48 -3.09
CA ALA A 172 -3.64 7.49 -2.38
C ALA A 172 -4.06 6.34 -3.29
N TYR A 173 -4.42 6.65 -4.54
CA TYR A 173 -4.75 5.67 -5.57
C TYR A 173 -3.57 4.72 -5.86
N CYS A 174 -2.41 5.31 -6.15
CA CYS A 174 -1.21 4.58 -6.49
C CYS A 174 -0.69 3.76 -5.31
N LEU A 175 -0.67 4.31 -4.09
CA LEU A 175 -0.22 3.59 -2.90
C LEU A 175 -1.07 2.36 -2.61
N SER A 176 -2.39 2.54 -2.52
CA SER A 176 -3.31 1.41 -2.31
C SER A 176 -3.09 0.32 -3.36
N LYS A 177 -3.00 0.70 -4.64
CA LYS A 177 -2.81 -0.25 -5.73
C LYS A 177 -1.44 -0.95 -5.69
N GLY A 178 -0.40 -0.22 -5.33
CA GLY A 178 0.97 -0.71 -5.15
C GLY A 178 1.09 -1.73 -4.04
N VAL A 179 0.53 -1.43 -2.86
CA VAL A 179 0.52 -2.34 -1.70
C VAL A 179 -0.26 -3.62 -2.02
N ILE A 180 -1.46 -3.49 -2.62
CA ILE A 180 -2.26 -4.66 -3.02
C ILE A 180 -1.52 -5.51 -4.06
N MET A 181 -0.81 -4.89 -5.00
CA MET A 181 0.03 -5.63 -5.95
C MET A 181 1.15 -6.38 -5.23
N ASP A 182 1.86 -5.75 -4.30
CA ASP A 182 2.96 -6.41 -3.59
C ASP A 182 2.49 -7.63 -2.80
N VAL A 183 1.29 -7.54 -2.22
CA VAL A 183 0.77 -8.56 -1.30
C VAL A 183 0.06 -9.68 -2.05
N ILE A 184 -0.87 -9.37 -2.96
CA ILE A 184 -1.71 -10.37 -3.63
C ILE A 184 -1.51 -10.45 -5.16
N GLY A 185 -0.59 -9.69 -5.74
CA GLY A 185 -0.28 -9.73 -7.16
C GLY A 185 -1.36 -9.13 -8.06
N ALA A 186 -2.25 -8.30 -7.50
CA ALA A 186 -3.29 -7.64 -8.29
C ALA A 186 -2.67 -6.65 -9.27
N ASN A 187 -3.29 -6.49 -10.45
CA ASN A 187 -2.90 -5.48 -11.45
C ASN A 187 -1.48 -5.62 -12.03
N LEU A 188 -0.77 -6.74 -11.82
CA LEU A 188 0.58 -6.98 -12.36
C LEU A 188 0.69 -6.76 -13.87
N PHE A 189 -0.39 -7.05 -14.61
CA PHE A 189 -0.44 -6.88 -16.06
C PHE A 189 -0.32 -5.42 -16.51
N GLN A 190 -0.29 -4.43 -15.62
CA GLN A 190 -0.18 -3.01 -15.99
C GLN A 190 1.26 -2.52 -16.00
N LEU A 191 2.20 -3.28 -15.42
CA LEU A 191 3.61 -2.90 -15.31
C LEU A 191 4.49 -3.83 -16.14
N GLU A 192 5.62 -3.32 -16.60
CA GLU A 192 6.56 -4.06 -17.45
C GLU A 192 7.34 -5.12 -16.67
N LYS A 193 7.57 -6.28 -17.30
CA LYS A 193 8.25 -7.40 -16.63
C LYS A 193 9.68 -7.05 -16.18
N SER A 194 10.41 -6.30 -17.01
CA SER A 194 11.78 -5.85 -16.71
C SER A 194 11.81 -4.96 -15.48
N PHE A 195 10.82 -4.07 -15.33
CA PHE A 195 10.64 -3.23 -14.15
C PHE A 195 10.36 -4.07 -12.89
N LEU A 196 9.42 -5.02 -12.96
CA LEU A 196 9.12 -5.92 -11.84
C LEU A 196 10.36 -6.66 -11.34
N GLN A 197 11.15 -7.22 -12.27
CA GLN A 197 12.38 -7.93 -11.95
C GLN A 197 13.46 -7.00 -11.36
N GLY A 198 13.58 -5.76 -11.87
CA GLY A 198 14.52 -4.78 -11.36
C GLY A 198 14.25 -4.40 -9.90
N VAL A 199 12.98 -4.15 -9.56
CA VAL A 199 12.57 -3.83 -8.19
C VAL A 199 12.79 -5.01 -7.24
N ILE A 200 12.41 -6.23 -7.64
CA ILE A 200 12.59 -7.43 -6.79
C ILE A 200 14.07 -7.76 -6.57
N ARG A 201 14.94 -7.56 -7.57
CA ARG A 201 16.39 -7.71 -7.38
C ARG A 201 16.95 -6.73 -6.35
N LYS A 202 16.41 -5.50 -6.28
CA LYS A 202 16.84 -4.46 -5.34
C LYS A 202 16.24 -4.65 -3.94
N TYR A 203 14.99 -5.12 -3.87
CA TYR A 203 14.23 -5.32 -2.63
C TYR A 203 13.55 -6.70 -2.67
N ASN A 204 14.33 -7.72 -2.31
CA ASN A 204 13.93 -9.12 -2.41
C ASN A 204 12.66 -9.42 -1.59
N ARG A 205 11.89 -10.43 -2.00
CA ARG A 205 10.68 -10.86 -1.28
C ARG A 205 10.91 -12.13 -0.46
N ARG A 206 12.15 -12.39 -0.01
CA ARG A 206 12.47 -13.56 0.80
C ARG A 206 11.63 -13.53 2.08
N HIS A 207 10.99 -14.66 2.41
CA HIS A 207 10.07 -14.82 3.54
C HIS A 207 8.85 -13.88 3.57
N PHE A 208 8.63 -13.05 2.55
CA PHE A 208 7.62 -11.99 2.58
C PHE A 208 6.21 -12.52 2.84
N ILE A 209 5.75 -13.54 2.11
CA ILE A 209 4.39 -14.06 2.26
C ILE A 209 4.16 -14.67 3.64
N ASP A 210 5.14 -15.40 4.17
CA ASP A 210 5.00 -16.03 5.48
C ASP A 210 5.00 -14.99 6.60
N GLU A 211 5.92 -14.01 6.54
CA GLU A 211 5.98 -12.98 7.57
C GLU A 211 4.81 -11.99 7.50
N ILE A 212 4.37 -11.54 6.32
CA ILE A 212 3.21 -10.64 6.22
C ILE A 212 1.93 -11.36 6.68
N THR A 213 1.78 -12.65 6.36
CA THR A 213 0.64 -13.44 6.85
C THR A 213 0.71 -13.59 8.37
N ARG A 214 1.90 -13.82 8.94
CA ARG A 214 2.12 -13.87 10.38
C ARG A 214 1.68 -12.57 11.08
N THR A 215 1.95 -11.39 10.50
CA THR A 215 1.46 -10.12 11.08
C THR A 215 -0.07 -10.04 11.14
N MET A 216 -0.77 -10.73 10.23
CA MET A 216 -2.23 -10.76 10.19
C MET A 216 -2.80 -11.79 11.17
N GLU A 217 -2.05 -12.85 11.45
CA GLU A 217 -2.42 -13.94 12.37
C GLU A 217 -2.14 -13.60 13.84
N GLU A 218 -0.95 -13.10 14.14
CA GLU A 218 -0.44 -13.01 15.52
C GLU A 218 -0.77 -11.68 16.21
N PHE A 219 -1.00 -10.60 15.47
CA PHE A 219 -1.18 -9.25 16.07
C PHE A 219 -2.60 -8.97 16.57
N ASN A 220 -3.49 -9.97 16.57
CA ASN A 220 -4.85 -9.85 17.12
C ASN A 220 -5.67 -8.67 16.56
N HIS A 221 -5.61 -8.45 15.24
CA HIS A 221 -6.30 -7.34 14.58
C HIS A 221 -7.76 -7.20 15.02
N LYS A 222 -8.11 -6.01 15.53
CA LYS A 222 -9.42 -5.72 16.12
C LYS A 222 -10.53 -6.04 15.12
N LYS A 223 -11.56 -6.75 15.58
CA LYS A 223 -12.75 -7.08 14.79
C LYS A 223 -13.32 -5.83 14.10
N ASN A 224 -13.74 -6.01 12.84
CA ASN A 224 -14.26 -4.97 11.96
C ASN A 224 -13.25 -3.89 11.53
N THR A 225 -11.96 -4.05 11.83
CA THR A 225 -10.93 -3.31 11.10
C THR A 225 -10.76 -3.92 9.69
N ARG A 226 -10.18 -3.14 8.78
CA ARG A 226 -9.96 -3.60 7.40
C ARG A 226 -8.98 -4.77 7.33
N ALA A 227 -7.93 -4.75 8.14
CA ALA A 227 -6.99 -5.86 8.26
C ALA A 227 -7.72 -7.16 8.66
N ALA A 228 -8.52 -7.13 9.73
CA ALA A 228 -9.31 -8.28 10.16
C ALA A 228 -10.32 -8.74 9.08
N LEU A 229 -10.96 -7.82 8.36
CA LEU A 229 -11.89 -8.17 7.28
C LEU A 229 -11.18 -8.83 6.09
N LEU A 230 -10.02 -8.30 5.68
CA LEU A 230 -9.20 -8.87 4.61
C LEU A 230 -8.75 -10.28 4.96
N TYR A 231 -8.20 -10.47 6.17
CA TYR A 231 -7.75 -11.78 6.65
C TYR A 231 -8.89 -12.81 6.62
N ASN A 232 -10.04 -12.48 7.20
CA ASN A 232 -11.23 -13.34 7.21
C ASN A 232 -11.84 -13.62 5.82
N MET A 233 -11.40 -12.91 4.78
CA MET A 233 -11.86 -13.08 3.40
C MET A 233 -10.85 -13.82 2.50
N GLY A 234 -9.86 -14.50 3.09
CA GLY A 234 -8.92 -15.36 2.37
C GLY A 234 -7.72 -14.62 1.79
N PHE A 235 -7.28 -13.55 2.47
CA PHE A 235 -6.05 -12.82 2.16
C PHE A 235 -4.84 -13.76 2.00
N ASP A 236 -4.66 -14.69 2.93
CA ASP A 236 -3.59 -15.69 2.96
C ASP A 236 -3.53 -16.51 1.65
N LYS A 237 -4.69 -16.97 1.17
CA LYS A 237 -4.80 -17.77 -0.05
C LYS A 237 -4.46 -16.96 -1.29
N LEU A 238 -4.80 -15.67 -1.30
CA LEU A 238 -4.46 -14.76 -2.39
C LEU A 238 -2.97 -14.42 -2.38
N ALA A 239 -2.41 -14.13 -1.20
CA ALA A 239 -1.00 -13.83 -1.01
C ALA A 239 -0.11 -15.00 -1.46
N ARG A 240 -0.43 -16.23 -1.06
CA ARG A 240 0.29 -17.44 -1.49
C ARG A 240 0.19 -17.74 -3.00
N LYS A 241 -0.77 -17.14 -3.71
CA LYS A 241 -0.91 -17.25 -5.18
C LYS A 241 -0.27 -16.09 -5.94
N ASN A 242 0.40 -15.17 -5.25
CA ASN A 242 1.00 -14.00 -5.85
C ASN A 242 2.10 -14.42 -6.85
N ALA A 243 1.94 -14.02 -8.12
CA ALA A 243 2.89 -14.37 -9.17
C ALA A 243 4.27 -13.74 -9.01
N LEU A 244 4.41 -12.70 -8.17
CA LEU A 244 5.70 -12.10 -7.83
C LEU A 244 6.64 -13.07 -7.10
N GLU A 245 6.11 -14.09 -6.42
CA GLU A 245 6.94 -15.13 -5.77
C GLU A 245 7.77 -15.94 -6.75
N LYS A 246 7.40 -15.95 -8.03
CA LYS A 246 8.14 -16.63 -9.10
C LYS A 246 9.29 -15.79 -9.67
N LEU A 247 9.45 -14.56 -9.19
CA LEU A 247 10.48 -13.62 -9.64
C LEU A 247 11.61 -13.45 -8.62
N ASN A 248 11.51 -14.11 -7.46
CA ASN A 248 12.57 -14.20 -6.45
C ASN A 248 13.70 -15.13 -6.91
#